data_AF-A0A1E1WMF3-F1
#
_entry.id   AF-A0A1E1WMF3-F1
#
_cell.length_a   1.000
_cell.length_b   1.000
_cell.length_c   1.000
_cell.angle_alpha   90.00
_cell.angle_beta   90.00
_cell.angle_gamma   90.00
#
_symmetry.space_group_name_H-M   'P 1'
#
loop_
_entity.id
_entity.type
_entity.pdbx_description
1 polymer ?
#
loop_
_entity_poly.entity_id
_entity_poly.type
_entity_poly.pdbx_seq_one_letter_code
_entity_poly.pdbx_strand_id
1 'polypeptide(L)'
;GGVKKGWMRQFVVVCDFKLFLYDISQDRNALPSVCVSQVLDMRDPEFSVTSVKESDVIHASKRDIPCIFRISTSQLEGGKRSHTLMLAESESEKTKWVVALSELHRILKRNNLPDKCVYSACMLLDSTAAATVRGALCACVLERTRI
;
A
#
# COMPACT_ATOMS: atom_id res chain seq x y z
N GLY A 1 22.80 6.27 2.14
CA GLY A 1 21.62 5.52 2.61
C GLY A 1 21.40 4.37 1.67
N GLY A 2 21.70 3.15 2.10
CA GLY A 2 21.55 1.96 1.25
C GLY A 2 20.10 1.48 1.22
N VAL A 3 19.67 0.97 0.08
CA VAL A 3 18.43 0.17 -0.02
C VAL A 3 18.63 -1.07 0.86
N LYS A 4 17.95 -1.11 2.02
CA LYS A 4 18.13 -2.19 3.01
C LYS A 4 17.51 -3.53 2.59
N LYS A 5 16.56 -3.52 1.64
CA LYS A 5 15.92 -4.71 1.05
C LYS A 5 15.58 -4.42 -0.41
N GLY A 6 15.98 -5.32 -1.32
CA GLY A 6 15.56 -5.28 -2.73
C GLY A 6 14.10 -5.72 -2.91
N TRP A 7 13.75 -6.12 -4.13
CA TRP A 7 12.42 -6.67 -4.43
C TRP A 7 12.09 -7.91 -3.58
N MET A 8 10.86 -7.98 -3.10
CA MET A 8 10.33 -9.14 -2.40
C MET A 8 9.18 -9.76 -3.19
N ARG A 9 9.12 -11.09 -3.20
CA ARG A 9 8.03 -11.82 -3.87
C ARG A 9 6.80 -11.78 -2.98
N GLN A 10 5.67 -11.41 -3.55
CA GLN A 10 4.40 -11.38 -2.84
C GLN A 10 3.32 -12.01 -3.71
N PHE A 11 2.40 -12.71 -3.06
CA PHE A 11 1.14 -13.12 -3.66
C PHE A 11 0.11 -12.03 -3.39
N VAL A 12 -0.55 -11.54 -4.44
CA VAL A 12 -1.49 -10.41 -4.33
C VAL A 12 -2.88 -10.87 -4.72
N VAL A 13 -3.84 -10.66 -3.82
CA VAL A 13 -5.26 -10.93 -4.06
C VAL A 13 -6.00 -9.61 -4.12
N VAL A 14 -6.84 -9.42 -5.14
CA VAL A 14 -7.74 -8.26 -5.22
C VAL A 14 -9.16 -8.72 -4.91
N CYS A 15 -9.75 -8.16 -3.86
CA CYS A 15 -11.13 -8.45 -3.45
C CYS A 15 -11.73 -7.26 -2.70
N ASP A 16 -13.03 -6.99 -2.87
CA ASP A 16 -13.74 -5.88 -2.21
C ASP A 16 -13.02 -4.51 -2.34
N PHE A 17 -12.48 -4.22 -3.53
CA PHE A 17 -11.70 -3.00 -3.81
C PHE A 17 -10.50 -2.82 -2.87
N LYS A 18 -9.93 -3.92 -2.39
CA LYS A 18 -8.68 -3.96 -1.61
C LYS A 18 -7.69 -4.90 -2.27
N LEU A 19 -6.40 -4.60 -2.12
CA LEU A 19 -5.30 -5.50 -2.44
C LEU A 19 -4.76 -6.08 -1.13
N PHE A 20 -4.73 -7.40 -1.04
CA PHE A 20 -4.13 -8.15 0.06
C PHE A 20 -2.80 -8.71 -0.41
N LEU A 21 -1.72 -8.28 0.22
CA LEU A 21 -0.36 -8.70 -0.12
C LEU A 21 0.08 -9.73 0.93
N TYR A 22 0.56 -10.87 0.44
CA TYR A 22 1.07 -11.97 1.26
C TYR A 22 2.53 -12.21 0.90
N ASP A 23 3.41 -12.18 1.90
CA ASP A 23 4.84 -12.38 1.67
C ASP A 23 5.13 -13.83 1.25
N ILE A 24 6.03 -13.99 0.28
CA ILE A 24 6.58 -15.28 -0.13
C ILE A 24 8.07 -15.26 0.22
N SER A 25 8.57 -16.30 0.92
CA SER A 25 10.00 -16.39 1.22
C SER A 25 10.84 -16.53 -0.06
N GLN A 26 12.14 -16.29 0.04
CA GLN A 26 13.05 -16.41 -1.10
C GLN A 26 13.34 -17.86 -1.50
N ASP A 27 12.84 -18.84 -0.74
CA ASP A 27 13.10 -20.25 -0.98
C ASP A 27 12.43 -20.72 -2.29
N ARG A 28 13.16 -21.59 -3.01
CA ARG A 28 12.66 -22.21 -4.24
C ARG A 28 11.51 -23.14 -3.84
N ASN A 29 10.27 -22.73 -4.17
CA ASN A 29 8.98 -23.38 -3.82
C ASN A 29 8.32 -22.91 -2.51
N ALA A 30 8.72 -21.76 -1.97
CA ALA A 30 7.99 -21.13 -0.88
C ALA A 30 6.51 -20.88 -1.25
N LEU A 31 5.62 -21.26 -0.34
CA LEU A 31 4.20 -20.89 -0.42
C LEU A 31 4.00 -19.48 0.16
N PRO A 32 2.93 -18.77 -0.24
CA PRO A 32 2.55 -17.52 0.40
C PRO A 32 2.27 -17.69 1.89
N SER A 33 2.61 -16.66 2.68
CA SER A 33 2.22 -16.55 4.08
C SER A 33 0.71 -16.66 4.25
N VAL A 34 0.26 -17.27 5.35
CA VAL A 34 -1.17 -17.29 5.74
C VAL A 34 -1.63 -15.95 6.31
N CYS A 35 -0.69 -15.11 6.76
CA CYS A 35 -0.95 -13.78 7.28
C CYS A 35 -0.76 -12.73 6.20
N VAL A 36 -1.72 -11.82 6.07
CA VAL A 36 -1.62 -10.64 5.22
C VAL A 36 -0.53 -9.73 5.77
N SER A 37 0.46 -9.37 4.95
CA SER A 37 1.52 -8.43 5.33
C SER A 37 1.09 -6.98 5.13
N GLN A 38 0.30 -6.71 4.09
CA GLN A 38 -0.20 -5.37 3.80
C GLN A 38 -1.57 -5.42 3.12
N VAL A 39 -2.42 -4.45 3.45
CA VAL A 39 -3.69 -4.18 2.76
C VAL A 39 -3.64 -2.79 2.16
N LEU A 40 -3.95 -2.68 0.87
CA LEU A 40 -4.13 -1.40 0.18
C LEU A 40 -5.60 -1.24 -0.18
N ASP A 41 -6.30 -0.30 0.43
CA ASP A 41 -7.73 -0.04 0.14
C ASP A 41 -7.87 1.03 -0.95
N MET A 42 -8.63 0.74 -2.00
CA MET A 42 -8.91 1.69 -3.08
C MET A 42 -9.86 2.81 -2.66
N ARG A 43 -10.50 2.67 -1.49
CA ARG A 43 -11.32 3.73 -0.87
C ARG A 43 -10.47 4.84 -0.26
N ASP A 44 -9.16 4.63 -0.11
CA ASP A 44 -8.26 5.68 0.35
C ASP A 44 -8.35 6.92 -0.56
N PRO A 45 -8.48 8.12 0.00
CA PRO A 45 -8.69 9.34 -0.80
C PRO A 45 -7.52 9.64 -1.75
N GLU A 46 -6.30 9.24 -1.36
CA GLU A 46 -5.08 9.40 -2.15
C GLU A 46 -4.77 8.15 -2.99
N PHE A 47 -5.70 7.19 -3.07
CA PHE A 47 -5.53 6.00 -3.90
C PHE A 47 -5.30 6.38 -5.36
N SER A 48 -4.18 5.92 -5.92
CA SER A 48 -3.88 6.07 -7.34
C SER A 48 -2.94 4.98 -7.82
N VAL A 49 -3.06 4.62 -9.09
CA VAL A 49 -2.18 3.64 -9.74
C VAL A 49 -1.57 4.28 -10.97
N THR A 50 -0.24 4.32 -11.05
CA THR A 50 0.49 4.98 -12.14
C THR A 50 1.71 4.18 -12.57
N SER A 51 2.12 4.33 -13.83
CA SER A 51 3.49 3.97 -14.26
C SER A 51 4.52 4.80 -13.48
N VAL A 52 5.76 4.31 -13.41
CA VAL A 52 6.89 5.04 -12.82
C VAL A 52 7.80 5.63 -13.89
N LYS A 53 8.52 6.69 -13.52
CA LYS A 53 9.66 7.23 -14.28
C LYS A 53 10.97 6.74 -13.68
N GLU A 54 12.07 6.87 -14.42
CA GLU A 54 13.42 6.55 -13.92
C GLU A 54 13.76 7.32 -12.62
N SER A 55 13.30 8.58 -12.50
CA SER A 55 13.45 9.39 -11.29
C SER A 55 12.73 8.81 -10.07
N ASP A 56 11.68 8.01 -10.26
CA ASP A 56 10.91 7.41 -9.18
C ASP A 56 11.56 6.12 -8.64
N VAL A 57 12.47 5.52 -9.43
CA VAL A 57 13.08 4.19 -9.15
C VAL A 57 14.60 4.19 -9.40
N ILE A 58 15.32 5.10 -8.74
CA ILE A 58 16.76 5.36 -8.96
C ILE A 58 17.71 4.16 -8.73
N HIS A 59 17.24 3.07 -8.12
CA HIS A 59 18.03 1.84 -7.89
C HIS A 59 17.59 0.66 -8.78
N ALA A 60 16.50 0.80 -9.54
CA ALA A 60 16.01 -0.26 -10.40
C ALA A 60 16.84 -0.36 -11.69
N SER A 61 16.96 -1.57 -12.23
CA SER A 61 17.54 -1.77 -13.56
C SER A 61 16.67 -1.10 -14.61
N LYS A 62 17.29 -0.40 -15.58
CA LYS A 62 16.59 0.24 -16.72
C LYS A 62 15.67 -0.71 -17.47
N ARG A 63 16.02 -2.00 -17.53
CA ARG A 63 15.21 -3.05 -18.17
C ARG A 63 13.91 -3.33 -17.40
N ASP A 64 13.93 -3.18 -16.09
CA ASP A 64 12.80 -3.53 -15.23
C ASP A 64 11.81 -2.36 -15.09
N ILE A 65 12.25 -1.11 -15.33
CA ILE A 65 11.41 0.11 -15.24
C ILE A 65 10.06 -0.02 -15.97
N PRO A 66 9.98 -0.53 -17.22
CA PRO A 66 8.70 -0.70 -17.92
C PRO A 66 7.74 -1.68 -17.22
N CYS A 67 8.27 -2.60 -16.41
CA CYS A 67 7.51 -3.59 -15.67
C CYS A 67 7.10 -3.11 -14.27
N ILE A 68 7.49 -1.89 -13.87
CA ILE A 68 7.17 -1.33 -12.55
C ILE A 68 5.95 -0.39 -12.65
N PHE A 69 5.08 -0.50 -11.66
CA PHE A 69 4.04 0.48 -11.41
C PHE A 69 4.01 0.87 -9.93
N ARG A 70 3.36 1.99 -9.64
CA ARG A 70 3.24 2.56 -8.30
C ARG A 70 1.79 2.61 -7.90
N ILE A 71 1.50 2.17 -6.69
CA ILE A 71 0.25 2.43 -5.99
C ILE A 71 0.53 3.50 -4.93
N SER A 72 -0.26 4.56 -4.89
CA SER A 72 -0.21 5.56 -3.83
C SER A 72 -1.41 5.40 -2.90
N THR A 73 -1.22 5.64 -1.61
CA THR A 73 -2.26 5.69 -0.56
C THR A 73 -1.89 6.78 0.45
N SER A 74 -2.78 7.09 1.38
CA SER A 74 -2.53 8.07 2.44
C SER A 74 -1.52 7.50 3.45
N GLN A 75 -0.57 8.33 3.89
CA GLN A 75 0.29 8.03 5.03
C GLN A 75 -0.36 8.59 6.31
N LEU A 76 -0.27 7.84 7.42
CA LEU A 76 -0.80 8.27 8.72
C LEU A 76 -0.17 9.59 9.23
N GLU A 77 1.04 9.90 8.75
CA GLU A 77 1.80 11.10 9.11
C GLU A 77 1.40 12.33 8.25
N GLY A 78 0.18 12.84 8.48
CA GLY A 78 -0.18 14.22 8.16
C GLY A 78 -0.09 14.59 6.67
N GLY A 79 -0.79 13.87 5.79
CA GLY A 79 -1.06 14.32 4.41
C GLY A 79 0.02 13.99 3.37
N LYS A 80 1.03 13.20 3.72
CA LYS A 80 1.97 12.65 2.74
C LYS A 80 1.42 11.39 2.09
N ARG A 81 1.76 11.16 0.82
CA ARG A 81 1.43 9.92 0.11
C ARG A 81 2.44 8.83 0.49
N SER A 82 1.92 7.66 0.85
CA SER A 82 2.67 6.42 0.88
C SER A 82 2.70 5.83 -0.53
N HIS A 83 3.87 5.37 -0.96
CA HIS A 83 4.06 4.77 -2.29
C HIS A 83 4.52 3.32 -2.16
N THR A 84 3.75 2.41 -2.75
CA THR A 84 4.12 1.00 -2.89
C THR A 84 4.48 0.74 -4.35
N LEU A 85 5.72 0.32 -4.60
CA LEU A 85 6.22 -0.04 -5.92
C LEU A 85 5.99 -1.52 -6.17
N MET A 86 5.45 -1.85 -7.33
CA MET A 86 5.08 -3.20 -7.75
C MET A 86 5.82 -3.53 -9.04
N LEU A 87 6.71 -4.53 -9.00
CA LEU A 87 7.39 -5.07 -10.17
C LEU A 87 6.61 -6.29 -10.69
N ALA A 88 6.10 -6.20 -11.92
CA ALA A 88 5.50 -7.33 -12.61
C ALA A 88 6.55 -8.13 -13.40
N GLU A 89 6.19 -9.34 -13.82
CA GLU A 89 7.07 -10.21 -14.62
C GLU A 89 7.36 -9.63 -16.02
N SER A 90 6.45 -8.83 -16.55
CA SER A 90 6.60 -8.17 -17.85
C SER A 90 5.82 -6.85 -17.91
N GLU A 91 6.12 -6.02 -18.91
CA GLU A 91 5.41 -4.77 -19.18
C GLU A 91 3.93 -5.00 -19.51
N SER A 92 3.60 -6.11 -20.18
CA SER A 92 2.22 -6.47 -20.51
C SER A 92 1.43 -6.85 -19.25
N GLU A 93 2.04 -7.64 -18.34
CA GLU A 93 1.43 -7.95 -17.04
C GLU A 93 1.25 -6.69 -16.20
N LYS A 94 2.26 -5.82 -16.13
CA LYS A 94 2.14 -4.52 -15.49
C LYS A 94 0.99 -3.71 -16.08
N THR A 95 0.80 -3.73 -17.39
CA THR A 95 -0.28 -2.99 -18.07
C THR A 95 -1.65 -3.54 -17.68
N LYS A 96 -1.81 -4.88 -17.64
CA LYS A 96 -3.05 -5.51 -17.16
C LYS A 96 -3.38 -5.09 -15.73
N TRP A 97 -2.38 -5.08 -14.84
CA TRP A 97 -2.54 -4.63 -13.46
C TRP A 97 -2.98 -3.17 -13.37
N VAL A 98 -2.30 -2.26 -14.06
CA VAL A 98 -2.66 -0.83 -14.03
C VAL A 98 -4.09 -0.64 -14.54
N VAL A 99 -4.45 -1.24 -15.68
CA VAL A 99 -5.79 -1.12 -16.25
C VAL A 99 -6.86 -1.67 -15.30
N ALA A 100 -6.65 -2.89 -14.77
CA ALA A 100 -7.62 -3.52 -13.88
C ALA A 100 -7.86 -2.69 -12.60
N LEU A 101 -6.78 -2.24 -11.95
CA LEU A 101 -6.89 -1.45 -10.71
C LEU A 101 -7.48 -0.06 -10.97
N SER A 102 -7.13 0.58 -12.08
CA SER A 102 -7.73 1.86 -12.49
C SER A 102 -9.23 1.74 -12.76
N GLU A 103 -9.66 0.68 -13.45
CA GLU A 103 -11.08 0.44 -13.71
C GLU A 103 -11.86 0.10 -12.44
N LEU A 104 -11.29 -0.71 -11.54
CA LEU A 104 -11.90 -0.96 -10.23
C LEU A 104 -12.07 0.33 -9.42
N HIS A 105 -11.05 1.17 -9.36
CA HIS A 105 -11.12 2.46 -8.68
C HIS A 105 -12.15 3.41 -9.34
N ARG A 106 -12.25 3.40 -10.67
CA ARG A 106 -13.29 4.16 -11.41
C ARG A 106 -14.70 3.68 -11.09
N ILE A 107 -14.92 2.36 -11.06
CA ILE A 107 -16.22 1.76 -10.70
C ILE A 107 -16.60 2.11 -9.26
N LEU A 108 -15.65 2.03 -8.32
CA LEU A 108 -15.84 2.41 -6.92
C LEU A 108 -16.36 3.85 -6.79
N LYS A 109 -15.68 4.81 -7.45
CA LYS A 109 -16.07 6.23 -7.44
C LYS A 109 -17.41 6.48 -8.13
N ARG A 110 -17.65 5.85 -9.28
CA ARG A 110 -18.90 6.02 -10.04
C ARG A 110 -20.12 5.54 -9.27
N ASN A 111 -20.00 4.42 -8.57
CA ASN A 111 -21.12 3.82 -7.84
C ASN A 111 -21.32 4.41 -6.43
N ASN A 112 -20.45 5.34 -6.01
CA ASN A 112 -20.48 5.95 -4.68
C ASN A 112 -20.68 4.93 -3.55
N LEU A 113 -19.94 3.81 -3.63
CA LEU A 113 -20.10 2.74 -2.64
C LEU A 113 -19.75 3.27 -1.25
N PRO A 114 -20.54 2.94 -0.22
CA PRO A 114 -20.30 3.46 1.12
C PRO A 114 -18.92 3.04 1.61
N ASP A 115 -18.26 3.96 2.30
CA ASP A 115 -17.08 3.62 3.06
C ASP A 115 -17.48 2.65 4.17
N LYS A 116 -16.81 1.50 4.22
CA LYS A 116 -17.02 0.48 5.25
C LYS A 116 -15.99 0.61 6.37
N CYS A 117 -15.12 1.61 6.32
CA CYS A 117 -14.10 1.84 7.32
C CYS A 117 -14.73 2.36 8.61
N VAL A 118 -14.90 1.46 9.59
CA VAL A 118 -15.47 1.78 10.92
C VAL A 118 -14.43 2.48 11.80
N TYR A 119 -13.15 2.20 11.60
CA TYR A 119 -12.04 2.74 12.37
C TYR A 119 -11.11 3.55 11.50
N SER A 120 -10.74 4.75 11.95
CA SER A 120 -9.69 5.52 11.31
C SER A 120 -8.50 5.57 12.24
N ALA A 121 -7.33 5.17 11.75
CA ALA A 121 -6.10 5.49 12.44
C ALA A 121 -5.92 7.02 12.41
N CYS A 122 -5.53 7.60 13.54
CA CYS A 122 -5.20 9.01 13.66
C CYS A 122 -3.87 9.11 14.40
N MET A 123 -3.00 10.00 13.94
CA MET A 123 -1.78 10.32 14.68
C MET A 123 -2.15 11.21 15.85
N LEU A 124 -1.95 10.71 17.07
CA LEU A 124 -2.11 11.51 18.29
C LEU A 124 -0.81 12.20 18.69
N LEU A 125 0.33 11.60 18.36
CA LEU A 125 1.67 12.03 18.75
C LEU A 125 2.63 11.79 17.59
N ASP A 126 3.51 12.73 17.34
CA ASP A 126 4.59 12.57 16.36
C ASP A 126 5.80 11.83 16.97
N SER A 127 6.81 11.54 16.15
CA SER A 127 8.03 10.85 16.60
C SER A 127 8.79 11.59 17.71
N THR A 128 8.60 12.90 17.86
CA THR A 128 9.21 13.68 18.94
C THR A 128 8.51 13.51 20.29
N ALA A 129 7.21 13.18 20.29
CA ALA A 129 6.44 12.91 21.50
C ALA A 129 6.37 11.42 21.90
N ALA A 130 7.15 10.55 21.23
CA ALA A 130 7.21 9.12 21.54
C ALA A 130 7.68 8.80 22.98
N ALA A 131 8.39 9.72 23.63
CA ALA A 131 8.75 9.60 25.04
C ALA A 131 7.52 9.64 25.97
N THR A 132 6.46 10.36 25.60
CA THR A 132 5.22 10.51 26.38
C THR A 132 4.42 9.21 26.48
N VAL A 133 4.62 8.28 25.54
CA VAL A 133 3.94 6.97 25.53
C VAL A 133 4.74 5.88 26.25
N ARG A 134 6.03 6.13 26.57
CA ARG A 134 6.87 5.19 27.33
C ARG A 134 6.43 5.15 28.78
N GLY A 135 5.41 4.35 29.05
CA GLY A 135 4.77 4.24 30.36
C GLY A 135 3.25 4.07 30.29
N ALA A 136 2.66 4.12 29.10
CA ALA A 136 1.25 3.81 28.93
C ALA A 136 0.95 2.37 29.34
N LEU A 137 0.09 2.19 30.34
CA LEU A 137 -0.33 0.87 30.85
C LEU A 137 -1.58 0.35 30.12
N CYS A 138 -2.28 1.22 29.40
CA CYS A 138 -3.50 0.90 28.66
C CYS A 138 -3.69 1.82 27.46
N ALA A 139 -4.57 1.40 26.55
CA ALA A 139 -5.05 2.20 25.43
C ALA A 139 -6.55 1.92 25.24
N CYS A 140 -7.29 2.89 24.73
CA CYS A 140 -8.69 2.71 24.35
C CYS A 140 -8.96 3.31 22.96
N VAL A 141 -9.96 2.77 22.27
CA VAL A 141 -10.42 3.35 21.00
C VAL A 141 -11.31 4.53 21.32
N LEU A 142 -11.01 5.69 20.74
CA LEU A 142 -11.82 6.90 20.88
C LEU A 142 -12.80 7.04 19.72
N GLU A 143 -14.01 7.48 20.03
CA GLU A 143 -15.00 7.86 19.03
C GLU A 143 -14.59 9.19 18.38
N ARG A 144 -14.68 9.29 17.05
CA ARG A 144 -14.21 10.44 16.27
C ARG A 144 -14.81 11.79 16.72
N THR A 145 -16.01 11.78 17.29
CA THR A 145 -16.74 12.97 17.76
C THR A 145 -16.38 13.42 19.17
N ARG A 146 -15.54 12.67 19.89
CA ARG A 146 -15.20 12.92 21.31
C ARG A 146 -13.79 13.49 21.51
N ILE A 147 -13.19 14.09 20.47
CA ILE A 147 -11.89 14.79 20.52
C ILE A 147 -12.13 16.29 20.64
#